data_AF-A0A0F2PPH9-F1
#
_entry.id   AF-A0A0F2PPH9-F1
#
_cell.length_a   1.000
_cell.length_b   1.000
_cell.length_c   1.000
_cell.angle_alpha   90.00
_cell.angle_beta   90.00
_cell.angle_gamma   90.00
#
_symmetry.space_group_name_H-M   'P 1'
#
loop_
_entity.id
_entity.type
_entity.pdbx_description
1 polymer ?
#
loop_
_entity_poly.entity_id
_entity_poly.type
_entity_poly.pdbx_seq_one_letter_code
_entity_poly.pdbx_strand_id
1 'polypeptide(L)'
;MSAEKNQTLAQNSLAAIQTSIAEKTKIHFEAANHAVQAPALEAAYKEAEQISSKRQALEELRTELNNTQKELDTANIALQQIDNNYTAAKQELLRIQETWNKGQATILASGLTDGAPCPVCGSLKHPTPAKSEVSLPSEKDIKTKQQIVADLETSRTLRN
;
A
#
# COMPACT_ATOMS: atom_id res chain seq x y z
N MET A 1 -27.25 7.82 98.55
CA MET A 1 -27.11 6.45 97.99
C MET A 1 -27.90 6.21 96.70
N SER A 2 -29.24 6.21 96.66
CA SER A 2 -29.97 5.91 95.40
C SER A 2 -29.84 7.00 94.33
N ALA A 3 -29.83 8.28 94.71
CA ALA A 3 -29.72 9.41 93.78
C ALA A 3 -28.31 9.52 93.17
N GLU A 4 -27.26 9.35 93.98
CA GLU A 4 -25.86 9.38 93.52
C GLU A 4 -25.55 8.24 92.56
N LYS A 5 -26.04 7.02 92.85
CA LYS A 5 -25.87 5.87 91.94
C LYS A 5 -26.52 6.14 90.58
N ASN A 6 -27.72 6.74 90.57
CA ASN A 6 -28.40 7.12 89.34
C ASN A 6 -27.66 8.25 88.60
N GLN A 7 -27.09 9.21 89.32
CA GLN A 7 -26.27 10.28 88.75
C GLN A 7 -25.00 9.72 88.08
N THR A 8 -24.29 8.81 88.73
CA THR A 8 -23.08 8.17 88.17
C THR A 8 -23.41 7.32 86.93
N LEU A 9 -24.53 6.58 86.95
CA LEU A 9 -24.97 5.81 85.78
C LEU A 9 -25.31 6.72 84.59
N ALA A 10 -26.00 7.83 84.84
CA ALA A 10 -26.31 8.83 83.81
C ALA A 10 -25.03 9.49 83.26
N GLN A 11 -24.06 9.80 84.12
CA GLN A 11 -22.75 10.35 83.70
C GLN A 11 -21.96 9.37 82.83
N ASN A 12 -21.92 8.08 83.20
CA ASN A 12 -21.24 7.05 82.41
C ASN A 12 -21.92 6.83 81.05
N SER A 13 -23.26 6.82 81.03
CA SER A 13 -24.02 6.70 79.79
C SER A 13 -23.80 7.91 78.88
N LEU A 14 -23.79 9.12 79.43
CA LEU A 14 -23.50 10.35 78.69
C LEU A 14 -22.09 10.31 78.08
N ALA A 15 -21.08 9.89 78.85
CA ALA A 15 -19.70 9.77 78.37
C ALA A 15 -19.59 8.75 77.22
N ALA A 16 -20.25 7.59 77.34
CA ALA A 16 -20.25 6.58 76.28
C ALA A 16 -20.91 7.09 74.99
N ILE A 17 -22.02 7.83 75.11
CA ILE A 17 -22.70 8.45 73.97
C ILE A 17 -21.81 9.51 73.32
N GLN A 18 -21.13 10.35 74.11
CA GLN A 18 -20.21 11.37 73.61
C GLN A 18 -19.05 10.75 72.83
N THR A 19 -18.44 9.67 73.34
CA THR A 19 -17.39 8.93 72.62
C THR A 19 -17.91 8.37 71.30
N SER A 20 -19.10 7.74 71.31
CA SER A 20 -19.69 7.19 70.09
C SER A 20 -20.02 8.27 69.04
N ILE A 21 -20.48 9.45 69.48
CA ILE A 21 -20.70 10.60 68.59
C ILE A 21 -19.39 11.06 67.98
N ALA A 22 -18.32 11.18 68.78
CA ALA A 22 -17.00 11.60 68.28
C ALA A 22 -16.45 10.63 67.23
N GLU A 23 -16.54 9.32 67.49
CA GLU A 23 -16.13 8.27 66.55
C GLU A 23 -16.94 8.32 65.25
N LYS A 24 -18.28 8.39 65.33
CA LYS A 24 -19.15 8.46 64.15
C LYS A 24 -18.94 9.74 63.36
N THR A 25 -18.66 10.86 64.02
CA THR A 25 -18.36 12.13 63.37
C THR A 25 -17.06 12.04 62.57
N LYS A 26 -16.03 11.39 63.13
CA LYS A 26 -14.77 11.14 62.41
C LYS A 26 -15.00 10.29 61.15
N ILE A 27 -15.71 9.18 61.27
CA ILE A 27 -16.03 8.31 60.13
C ILE A 27 -16.85 9.05 59.07
N HIS A 28 -17.84 9.85 59.48
CA HIS A 28 -18.63 10.67 58.56
C HIS A 28 -17.76 11.69 57.82
N PHE A 29 -16.81 12.34 58.50
CA PHE A 29 -15.89 13.28 57.87
C PHE A 29 -15.01 12.60 56.81
N GLU A 30 -14.46 11.42 57.11
CA GLU A 30 -13.69 10.62 56.15
C GLU A 30 -14.53 10.20 54.94
N ALA A 31 -15.76 9.72 55.17
CA ALA A 31 -16.70 9.35 54.12
C ALA A 31 -17.11 10.56 53.25
N ALA A 32 -17.35 11.72 53.85
CA ALA A 32 -17.67 12.96 53.14
C ALA A 32 -16.51 13.41 52.25
N ASN A 33 -15.26 13.30 52.74
CA ASN A 33 -14.08 13.63 51.93
C ASN A 33 -13.94 12.70 50.72
N HIS A 34 -14.14 11.40 50.87
CA HIS A 34 -14.14 10.47 49.75
C HIS A 34 -15.28 10.75 48.76
N ALA A 35 -16.47 11.08 49.26
CA ALA A 35 -17.62 11.42 48.42
C ALA A 35 -17.38 12.68 47.59
N VAL A 36 -16.65 13.67 48.12
CA VAL A 36 -16.25 14.88 47.37
C VAL A 36 -15.25 14.56 46.25
N GLN A 37 -14.36 13.59 46.46
CA GLN A 37 -13.34 13.21 45.46
C GLN A 37 -13.86 12.27 44.37
N ALA A 38 -14.86 11.45 44.67
CA ALA A 38 -15.37 10.42 43.76
C ALA A 38 -15.80 10.95 42.38
N PRO A 39 -16.56 12.07 42.27
CA PRO A 39 -16.95 12.60 40.96
C PRO A 39 -15.76 13.03 40.10
N ALA A 40 -14.72 13.60 40.70
CA ALA A 40 -13.51 14.02 39.99
C ALA A 40 -12.72 12.82 39.46
N LEU A 41 -12.60 11.76 40.27
CA LEU A 41 -11.96 10.51 39.84
C LEU A 41 -12.75 9.80 38.74
N GLU A 42 -14.08 9.77 38.84
CA GLU A 42 -14.95 9.19 37.81
C GLU A 42 -14.84 9.96 36.48
N ALA A 43 -14.81 11.30 36.54
CA ALA A 43 -14.61 12.13 35.36
C ALA A 43 -13.24 11.87 34.71
N ALA A 44 -12.16 11.83 35.51
CA ALA A 44 -10.82 11.54 35.02
C ALA A 44 -10.70 10.14 34.41
N TYR A 45 -11.38 9.14 35.00
CA TYR A 45 -11.42 7.79 34.45
C TYR A 45 -12.12 7.77 33.09
N LYS A 46 -13.29 8.40 32.96
CA LYS A 46 -14.02 8.48 31.68
C LYS A 46 -13.21 9.20 30.60
N GLU A 47 -12.50 10.26 30.97
CA GLU A 47 -11.61 10.96 30.03
C GLU A 47 -10.44 10.07 29.59
N ALA A 48 -9.79 9.38 30.53
CA ALA A 48 -8.70 8.44 30.22
C ALA A 48 -9.17 7.29 29.31
N GLU A 49 -10.36 6.75 29.56
CA GLU A 49 -10.96 5.71 28.72
C GLU A 49 -11.22 6.23 27.29
N GLN A 50 -11.79 7.42 27.13
CA GLN A 50 -12.01 8.04 25.83
C GLN A 50 -10.70 8.30 25.09
N ILE A 51 -9.67 8.79 25.77
CA ILE A 51 -8.33 9.01 25.19
C ILE A 51 -7.71 7.69 24.74
N SER A 52 -7.84 6.64 25.55
CA SER A 52 -7.34 5.30 25.22
C SER A 52 -8.02 4.75 23.96
N SER A 53 -9.35 4.84 23.90
CA SER A 53 -10.13 4.41 22.73
C SER A 53 -9.74 5.18 21.46
N LYS A 54 -9.60 6.51 21.54
CA LYS A 54 -9.14 7.34 20.42
C LYS A 54 -7.72 6.98 19.97
N ARG A 55 -6.82 6.66 20.92
CA ARG A 55 -5.46 6.21 20.60
C ARG A 55 -5.48 4.88 19.86
N GLN A 56 -6.29 3.92 20.31
CA GLN A 56 -6.41 2.63 19.64
C GLN A 56 -6.89 2.80 18.19
N ALA A 57 -7.96 3.58 17.99
CA ALA A 57 -8.47 3.88 16.64
C ALA A 57 -7.41 4.56 15.75
N LEU A 58 -6.59 5.45 16.33
CA LEU A 58 -5.50 6.09 15.59
C LEU A 58 -4.41 5.08 15.16
N GLU A 59 -4.07 4.10 15.98
CA GLU A 59 -3.08 3.08 15.60
C GLU A 59 -3.62 2.10 14.56
N GLU A 60 -4.92 1.80 14.59
CA GLU A 60 -5.59 1.05 13.52
C GLU A 60 -5.51 1.80 12.19
N LEU A 61 -5.85 3.10 12.18
CA LEU A 61 -5.73 3.95 10.98
C LEU A 61 -4.29 4.08 10.48
N ARG A 62 -3.30 4.16 11.36
CA ARG A 62 -1.88 4.19 10.97
C ARG A 62 -1.44 2.88 10.33
N THR A 63 -1.94 1.76 10.84
CA THR A 63 -1.67 0.45 10.27
C THR A 63 -2.28 0.32 8.88
N GLU A 64 -3.52 0.75 8.71
CA GLU A 64 -4.20 0.79 7.42
C GLU A 64 -3.44 1.69 6.43
N LEU A 65 -3.08 2.92 6.83
CA LEU A 65 -2.29 3.84 6.01
C LEU A 65 -0.99 3.21 5.51
N ASN A 66 -0.25 2.56 6.40
CA ASN A 66 1.01 1.89 6.05
C ASN A 66 0.80 0.73 5.07
N ASN A 67 -0.29 -0.03 5.20
CA ASN A 67 -0.61 -1.10 4.26
C ASN A 67 -0.99 -0.54 2.89
N THR A 68 -1.87 0.46 2.84
CA THR A 68 -2.25 1.13 1.60
C THR A 68 -1.05 1.78 0.91
N GLN A 69 -0.12 2.38 1.66
CA GLN A 69 1.10 2.95 1.08
C GLN A 69 1.97 1.87 0.43
N LYS A 70 2.13 0.70 1.06
CA LYS A 70 2.89 -0.42 0.47
C LYS A 70 2.23 -0.97 -0.79
N GLU A 71 0.91 -1.06 -0.80
CA GLU A 71 0.15 -1.47 -1.99
C GLU A 71 0.35 -0.48 -3.13
N LEU A 72 0.28 0.82 -2.84
CA LEU A 72 0.54 1.89 -3.80
C LEU A 72 1.97 1.82 -4.35
N ASP A 73 2.97 1.65 -3.49
CA ASP A 73 4.37 1.55 -3.90
C ASP A 73 4.58 0.31 -4.80
N THR A 74 3.96 -0.81 -4.46
CA THR A 74 4.02 -2.04 -5.27
C THR A 74 3.36 -1.83 -6.63
N ALA A 75 2.20 -1.16 -6.67
CA ALA A 75 1.51 -0.84 -7.91
C ALA A 75 2.34 0.11 -8.80
N ASN A 76 2.99 1.11 -8.21
CA ASN A 76 3.87 2.05 -8.92
C ASN A 76 5.09 1.34 -9.53
N ILE A 77 5.72 0.43 -8.78
CA ILE A 77 6.84 -0.38 -9.30
C ILE A 77 6.37 -1.24 -10.49
N ALA A 78 5.21 -1.90 -10.36
CA ALA A 78 4.66 -2.70 -11.44
C ALA A 78 4.33 -1.86 -12.69
N LEU A 79 3.79 -0.66 -12.51
CA LEU A 79 3.51 0.27 -13.61
C LEU A 79 4.81 0.66 -14.32
N GLN A 80 5.83 1.06 -13.57
CA GLN A 80 7.13 1.43 -14.12
C GLN A 80 7.77 0.27 -14.89
N GLN A 81 7.65 -0.97 -14.40
CA GLN A 81 8.15 -2.15 -15.10
C GLN A 81 7.42 -2.38 -16.44
N ILE A 82 6.10 -2.22 -16.48
CA ILE A 82 5.32 -2.34 -17.72
C ILE A 82 5.76 -1.29 -18.74
N ASP A 83 5.90 -0.02 -18.32
CA ASP A 83 6.35 1.06 -19.18
C ASP A 83 7.76 0.83 -19.74
N ASN A 84 8.68 0.38 -18.88
CA ASN A 84 10.04 0.03 -19.29
C ASN A 84 10.05 -1.12 -20.31
N ASN A 85 9.27 -2.17 -20.06
CA ASN A 85 9.18 -3.32 -20.96
C ASN A 85 8.58 -2.93 -22.32
N TYR A 86 7.51 -2.15 -22.33
CA TYR A 86 6.92 -1.62 -23.56
C TYR A 86 7.92 -0.77 -24.34
N THR A 87 8.61 0.16 -23.67
CA THR A 87 9.59 1.04 -24.30
C THR A 87 10.74 0.25 -24.90
N ALA A 88 11.29 -0.73 -24.17
CA ALA A 88 12.36 -1.59 -24.65
C ALA A 88 11.91 -2.44 -25.84
N ALA A 89 10.72 -3.04 -25.79
CA ALA A 89 10.17 -3.83 -26.89
C ALA A 89 9.95 -2.98 -28.15
N LYS A 90 9.46 -1.74 -27.99
CA LYS A 90 9.25 -0.80 -29.09
C LYS A 90 10.56 -0.37 -29.73
N GLN A 91 11.59 -0.08 -28.93
CA GLN A 91 12.93 0.23 -29.43
C GLN A 91 13.53 -0.94 -30.22
N GLU A 92 13.38 -2.16 -29.71
CA GLU A 92 13.88 -3.35 -30.40
C GLU A 92 13.14 -3.62 -31.71
N LEU A 93 11.83 -3.43 -31.74
CA LEU A 93 11.05 -3.52 -32.97
C LEU A 93 11.54 -2.50 -34.02
N LEU A 94 11.77 -1.24 -33.62
CA LEU A 94 12.29 -0.20 -34.52
C LEU A 94 13.67 -0.60 -35.09
N ARG A 95 14.56 -1.12 -34.25
CA ARG A 95 15.90 -1.58 -34.65
C ARG A 95 15.83 -2.72 -35.67
N ILE A 96 14.98 -3.71 -35.41
CA ILE A 96 14.79 -4.85 -36.31
C ILE A 96 14.16 -4.39 -37.63
N GLN A 97 13.16 -3.52 -37.59
CA GLN A 97 12.51 -2.98 -38.78
C GLN A 97 13.49 -2.17 -39.63
N GLU A 98 14.35 -1.36 -39.01
CA GLU A 98 15.40 -0.62 -39.71
C GLU A 98 16.39 -1.58 -40.41
N THR A 99 16.79 -2.64 -39.71
CA THR A 99 17.69 -3.67 -40.27
C THR A 99 17.03 -4.40 -41.45
N TRP A 100 15.75 -4.75 -41.34
CA TRP A 100 14.96 -5.33 -42.43
C TRP A 100 14.87 -4.41 -43.65
N ASN A 101 14.59 -3.12 -43.41
CA ASN A 101 14.45 -2.13 -44.46
C ASN A 101 15.78 -1.93 -45.22
N LYS A 102 16.90 -1.84 -44.51
CA LYS A 102 18.24 -1.77 -45.11
C LYS A 102 18.61 -3.06 -45.86
N GLY A 103 18.08 -4.22 -45.41
CA GLY A 103 18.33 -5.53 -45.99
C GLY A 103 17.46 -5.92 -47.19
N GLN A 104 16.48 -5.11 -47.59
CA GLN A 104 15.50 -5.48 -48.63
C GLN A 104 16.14 -5.88 -49.96
N ALA A 105 17.17 -5.16 -50.40
CA ALA A 105 17.87 -5.47 -51.64
C ALA A 105 18.51 -6.87 -51.61
N THR A 106 19.10 -7.26 -50.47
CA THR A 106 19.68 -8.58 -50.27
C THR A 106 18.62 -9.68 -50.22
N ILE A 107 17.48 -9.42 -49.57
CA ILE A 107 16.36 -10.38 -49.50
C ILE A 107 15.75 -10.61 -50.88
N LEU A 108 15.59 -9.56 -51.69
CA LEU A 108 15.12 -9.70 -53.07
C LEU A 108 16.14 -10.44 -53.93
N ALA A 109 17.43 -10.13 -53.75
CA ALA A 109 18.52 -10.78 -54.48
C ALA A 109 18.63 -12.29 -54.19
N SER A 110 18.31 -12.75 -52.97
CA SER A 110 18.36 -14.17 -52.61
C SER A 110 17.29 -15.03 -53.30
N GLY A 111 16.22 -14.40 -53.81
CA GLY A 111 15.17 -15.06 -54.59
C GLY A 111 15.44 -15.11 -56.10
N LEU A 112 16.53 -14.52 -56.59
CA LEU A 112 16.88 -14.55 -58.01
C LEU A 112 17.27 -15.95 -58.45
N THR A 113 16.76 -16.37 -59.61
CA THR A 113 17.09 -17.65 -60.25
C THR A 113 17.68 -17.38 -61.63
N ASP A 114 18.82 -18.00 -61.93
CA ASP A 114 19.51 -17.80 -63.22
C ASP A 114 18.60 -18.16 -64.40
N GLY A 115 18.52 -17.25 -65.37
CA GLY A 115 17.71 -17.44 -66.58
C GLY A 115 16.20 -17.23 -66.40
N ALA A 116 15.72 -16.95 -65.18
CA ALA A 116 14.33 -16.56 -64.94
C ALA A 116 14.16 -15.03 -64.95
N PRO A 117 13.02 -14.49 -65.44
CA PRO A 117 12.74 -13.06 -65.37
C PRO A 117 12.57 -12.61 -63.92
N CYS A 118 13.30 -11.57 -63.52
CA CYS A 118 13.17 -10.99 -62.20
C CYS A 118 11.76 -10.43 -61.96
N PRO A 119 11.12 -10.72 -60.81
CA PRO A 119 9.75 -10.29 -60.54
C PRO A 119 9.60 -8.77 -60.34
N VAL A 120 10.70 -8.04 -60.12
CA VAL A 120 10.67 -6.59 -59.91
C VAL A 120 10.83 -5.80 -61.22
N CYS A 121 11.73 -6.24 -62.11
CA CYS A 121 12.10 -5.48 -63.31
C CYS A 121 12.08 -6.28 -64.63
N GLY A 122 11.87 -7.60 -64.58
CA GLY A 122 11.82 -8.47 -65.76
C GLY A 122 13.18 -8.90 -66.35
N SER A 123 14.31 -8.39 -65.85
CA SER A 123 15.65 -8.76 -66.35
C SER A 123 15.98 -10.23 -66.09
N LEU A 124 16.70 -10.86 -67.02
CA LEU A 124 17.22 -12.24 -66.92
C LEU A 124 18.62 -12.33 -66.27
N LYS A 125 19.30 -11.18 -66.06
CA LYS A 125 20.68 -11.15 -65.54
C LYS A 125 20.88 -10.05 -64.51
N HIS A 126 21.55 -10.39 -63.41
CA HIS A 126 22.01 -9.46 -62.36
C HIS A 126 23.48 -9.77 -62.03
N PRO A 127 24.47 -9.04 -62.58
CA PRO A 127 25.89 -9.37 -62.44
C PRO A 127 26.44 -9.13 -61.03
N THR A 128 25.82 -8.25 -60.25
CA THR A 128 26.24 -7.91 -58.88
C THR A 128 25.03 -7.87 -57.93
N PRO A 129 24.43 -9.03 -57.59
CA PRO A 129 23.32 -9.08 -56.64
C PRO A 129 23.74 -8.54 -55.27
N ALA A 130 22.83 -7.82 -54.60
CA ALA A 130 23.09 -7.29 -53.27
C ALA A 130 23.32 -8.42 -52.26
N LYS A 131 24.25 -8.20 -51.32
CA LYS A 131 24.61 -9.14 -50.25
C LYS A 131 24.65 -8.38 -48.93
N SER A 132 24.30 -9.06 -47.85
CA SER A 132 24.42 -8.54 -46.49
C SER A 132 25.56 -9.26 -45.77
N GLU A 133 26.37 -8.51 -45.03
CA GLU A 133 27.42 -9.06 -44.15
C GLU A 133 26.87 -9.46 -42.77
N VAL A 134 25.66 -9.01 -42.44
CA VAL A 134 24.97 -9.33 -41.19
C VAL A 134 23.74 -10.20 -41.44
N SER A 135 23.40 -11.03 -40.44
CA SER A 135 22.15 -11.78 -40.45
C SER A 135 20.97 -10.82 -40.50
N LEU A 136 20.12 -10.96 -41.51
CA LEU A 136 18.91 -10.15 -41.65
C LEU A 136 17.76 -10.80 -40.87
N PRO A 137 16.93 -9.99 -40.19
CA PRO A 137 15.70 -10.52 -39.59
C PRO A 137 14.79 -11.08 -40.68
N SER A 138 13.88 -11.99 -40.31
CA SER A 138 12.81 -12.46 -41.18
C SER A 138 11.52 -11.65 -40.98
N GLU A 139 10.60 -11.74 -41.93
CA GLU A 139 9.25 -11.18 -41.78
C GLU A 139 8.54 -11.76 -40.54
N LYS A 140 8.78 -13.04 -40.23
CA LYS A 140 8.27 -13.70 -39.03
C LYS A 140 8.82 -13.07 -37.75
N ASP A 141 10.10 -12.67 -37.73
CA ASP A 141 10.71 -12.03 -36.57
C ASP A 141 10.09 -10.66 -36.30
N ILE A 142 9.87 -9.87 -37.36
CA ILE A 142 9.19 -8.57 -37.28
C ILE A 142 7.77 -8.74 -36.73
N LYS A 143 7.00 -9.65 -37.32
CA LYS A 143 5.62 -9.91 -36.90
C LYS A 143 5.54 -10.36 -35.43
N THR A 144 6.50 -11.19 -34.99
CA THR A 144 6.61 -11.61 -33.59
C THR A 144 6.86 -10.42 -32.67
N LYS A 145 7.77 -9.52 -33.03
CA LYS A 145 8.07 -8.31 -32.24
C LYS A 145 6.91 -7.31 -32.23
N GLN A 146 6.20 -7.16 -33.35
CA GLN A 146 4.96 -6.36 -33.42
C GLN A 146 3.90 -6.89 -32.46
N GLN A 147 3.69 -8.20 -32.43
CA GLN A 147 2.74 -8.81 -31.49
C GLN A 147 3.13 -8.55 -30.04
N ILE A 148 4.40 -8.73 -29.68
CA ILE A 148 4.90 -8.44 -28.32
C ILE A 148 4.64 -6.98 -27.93
N VAL A 149 4.91 -6.03 -28.83
CA VAL A 149 4.64 -4.61 -28.56
C VAL A 149 3.15 -4.36 -28.37
N ALA A 150 2.29 -4.95 -29.20
CA ALA A 150 0.84 -4.82 -29.09
C ALA A 150 0.27 -5.40 -27.78
N ASP A 151 0.79 -6.56 -27.34
CA ASP A 151 0.39 -7.20 -26.09
C ASP A 151 0.80 -6.35 -24.88
N LEU A 152 2.00 -5.78 -24.92
CA LEU A 152 2.51 -4.87 -23.88
C LEU A 152 1.75 -3.54 -23.87
N GLU A 153 1.38 -2.99 -25.04
CA GLU A 153 0.56 -1.78 -25.16
C GLU A 153 -0.85 -1.99 -24.59
N THR A 154 -1.44 -3.15 -24.86
CA THR A 154 -2.73 -3.55 -24.29
C THR A 154 -2.64 -3.64 -22.78
N SER A 155 -1.60 -4.29 -22.26
CA SER A 155 -1.35 -4.41 -20.82
C SER A 155 -1.14 -3.05 -20.14
N ARG A 156 -0.56 -2.08 -20.86
CA ARG A 156 -0.31 -0.71 -20.41
C ARG A 156 -1.58 0.15 -20.43
N THR A 157 -2.45 -0.03 -21.43
CA THR A 157 -3.65 0.81 -21.64
C THR A 157 -4.85 0.35 -20.81
N LEU A 158 -5.02 -0.95 -20.56
CA LEU A 158 -6.10 -1.49 -19.72
C LEU A 158 -6.01 -1.10 -18.24
N ARG A 159 -4.97 -0.37 -17.82
CA ARG A 159 -4.73 0.05 -16.43
C ARG A 159 -4.67 1.57 -16.22
N ASN A 160 -4.78 2.37 -17.29
CA ASN A 160 -4.96 3.83 -17.22
C ASN A 160 -6.44 4.18 -17.31
#